data_AF-A0A3M3A216-F1
#
_entry.id   AF-A0A3M3A216-F1
#
_cell.length_a   1.000
_cell.length_b   1.000
_cell.length_c   1.000
_cell.angle_alpha   90.00
_cell.angle_beta   90.00
_cell.angle_gamma   90.00
#
_symmetry.space_group_name_H-M   'P 1'
#
loop_
_entity.id
_entity.type
_entity.pdbx_description
1 polymer ?
#
loop_
_entity_poly.entity_id
_entity_poly.type
_entity_poly.pdbx_seq_one_letter_code
_entity_poly.pdbx_strand_id
1 'polypeptide(L)'
;TGIAVGMATDVPPHNLREVASACVHLLDEPKATIPELCEHILGPDYPTEAEIITPRADLLKIYETGRGSVRMRAVYRIEDGDIIVTSLPHQVSGAKVLEQIAAQMQAKKLPMVADLRDESDHENPCRIVIIPRSNRVELDELMQHLFATTELESSYRVNINIIGLDGKPQLKNLKTLL
;
A
#
# COMPACT_ATOMS: atom_id res chain seq x y z
N THR A 1 5.77 -6.57 -11.39
CA THR A 1 5.08 -7.87 -11.35
C THR A 1 5.36 -8.61 -12.64
N GLY A 2 5.52 -9.94 -12.57
CA GLY A 2 5.73 -10.80 -13.73
C GLY A 2 5.30 -12.22 -13.43
N ILE A 3 4.67 -12.89 -14.39
CA ILE A 3 4.28 -14.29 -14.29
C ILE A 3 4.88 -15.03 -15.49
N ALA A 4 5.70 -16.02 -15.21
CA ALA A 4 6.25 -16.98 -16.17
C ALA A 4 5.79 -18.40 -15.79
N VAL A 5 6.04 -19.39 -16.65
CA VAL A 5 5.53 -20.78 -16.51
C VAL A 5 5.81 -21.35 -15.10
N GLY A 6 4.79 -21.35 -14.24
CA GLY A 6 4.85 -21.86 -12.86
C GLY A 6 5.56 -20.95 -11.84
N MET A 7 6.05 -19.77 -12.23
CA MET A 7 6.81 -18.86 -11.35
C MET A 7 6.27 -17.44 -11.46
N ALA A 8 6.02 -16.81 -10.31
CA ALA A 8 5.65 -15.40 -10.25
C ALA A 8 6.74 -14.58 -9.56
N THR A 9 6.82 -13.28 -9.87
CA THR A 9 7.68 -12.33 -9.19
C THR A 9 6.93 -11.03 -8.96
N ASP A 10 6.96 -10.55 -7.72
CA ASP A 10 6.32 -9.33 -7.28
C ASP A 10 7.30 -8.60 -6.36
N VAL A 11 8.15 -7.80 -6.98
CA VAL A 11 9.13 -6.96 -6.28
C VAL A 11 8.49 -5.58 -6.10
N PRO A 12 8.27 -5.12 -4.86
CA PRO A 12 7.78 -3.78 -4.62
C PRO A 12 8.84 -2.72 -4.97
N PRO A 13 8.44 -1.48 -5.29
CA PRO A 13 9.36 -0.36 -5.44
C PRO A 13 9.94 0.07 -4.09
N HIS A 14 11.11 0.70 -4.12
CA HIS A 14 11.82 1.21 -2.93
C HIS A 14 12.44 2.57 -3.20
N ASN A 15 12.67 3.32 -2.14
CA ASN A 15 13.27 4.63 -2.24
C ASN A 15 14.75 4.52 -2.64
N LEU A 16 15.15 5.28 -3.67
CA LEU A 16 16.52 5.24 -4.18
C LEU A 16 17.56 5.62 -3.12
N ARG A 17 17.26 6.61 -2.27
CA ARG A 17 18.21 7.10 -1.25
C ARG A 17 18.38 6.08 -0.13
N GLU A 18 17.29 5.44 0.28
CA GLU A 18 17.32 4.36 1.28
C GLU A 18 18.14 3.17 0.78
N VAL A 19 17.89 2.72 -0.45
CA VAL A 19 18.63 1.62 -1.07
C VAL A 19 20.11 1.96 -1.23
N ALA A 20 20.44 3.14 -1.75
CA ALA A 20 21.82 3.58 -1.88
C ALA A 20 22.54 3.63 -0.51
N SER A 21 21.86 4.14 0.52
CA SER A 21 22.40 4.17 1.87
C SER A 21 22.66 2.76 2.43
N ALA A 22 21.74 1.81 2.20
CA ALA A 22 21.91 0.43 2.62
C ALA A 22 23.08 -0.26 1.89
N CYS A 23 23.25 0.01 0.59
CA CYS A 23 24.38 -0.51 -0.18
C CYS A 23 25.72 0.02 0.36
N VAL A 24 25.82 1.32 0.66
CA VAL A 24 27.04 1.91 1.25
C VAL A 24 27.34 1.27 2.60
N HIS A 25 26.33 1.13 3.47
CA HIS A 25 26.51 0.46 4.76
C HIS A 25 26.98 -0.99 4.61
N LEU A 26 26.46 -1.74 3.63
CA LEU A 26 26.90 -3.11 3.36
C LEU A 26 28.33 -3.21 2.80
N LEU A 27 28.81 -2.18 2.10
CA LEU A 27 30.21 -2.10 1.65
C LEU A 27 31.16 -1.87 2.83
N ASP A 28 30.79 -1.00 3.76
CA ASP A 28 31.58 -0.69 4.96
C ASP A 28 31.55 -1.87 5.96
N GLU A 29 30.38 -2.50 6.12
CA GLU A 29 30.16 -3.65 7.00
C GLU A 29 29.52 -4.84 6.26
N PRO A 30 30.33 -5.67 5.56
CA PRO A 30 29.81 -6.82 4.77
C PRO A 30 29.05 -7.88 5.59
N LYS A 31 29.26 -7.88 6.91
CA LYS A 31 28.59 -8.79 7.85
C LYS A 31 27.25 -8.25 8.36
N ALA A 32 26.87 -7.03 7.98
CA ALA A 32 25.60 -6.41 8.36
C ALA A 32 24.42 -7.38 8.15
N THR A 33 23.56 -7.44 9.15
CA THR A 33 22.38 -8.26 9.23
C THR A 33 21.21 -7.58 8.52
N ILE A 34 20.14 -8.33 8.23
CA ILE A 34 18.95 -7.76 7.58
C ILE A 34 18.28 -6.68 8.45
N PRO A 35 18.16 -6.85 9.79
CA PRO A 35 17.68 -5.77 10.66
C PRO A 35 18.49 -4.48 10.54
N GLU A 36 19.83 -4.55 10.50
CA GLU A 36 20.71 -3.38 10.33
C GLU A 36 20.51 -2.72 8.95
N LEU A 37 20.40 -3.52 7.88
CA LEU A 37 20.07 -2.99 6.54
C LEU A 37 18.68 -2.34 6.50
N CYS A 38 17.73 -2.88 7.27
CA CYS A 38 16.41 -2.30 7.39
C CYS A 38 16.42 -0.97 8.16
N GLU A 39 17.43 -0.63 8.97
CA GLU A 39 17.53 0.72 9.55
C GLU A 39 17.63 1.80 8.47
N HIS A 40 18.18 1.45 7.30
CA HIS A 40 18.20 2.29 6.11
C HIS A 40 16.96 2.10 5.23
N ILE A 41 16.49 0.86 5.05
CA ILE A 41 15.31 0.53 4.22
C ILE A 41 14.07 0.34 5.10
N LEU A 42 13.25 1.38 5.17
CA LEU A 42 12.07 1.42 6.04
C LEU A 42 10.93 0.54 5.52
N GLY A 43 10.83 0.39 4.21
CA GLY A 43 9.77 -0.38 3.58
C GLY A 43 9.75 -0.18 2.07
N PRO A 44 8.73 -0.71 1.40
CA PRO A 44 8.39 -0.29 0.05
C PRO A 44 8.11 1.21 -0.05
N ASP A 45 8.45 1.80 -1.18
CA ASP A 45 8.14 3.19 -1.51
C ASP A 45 7.33 3.20 -2.82
N TYR A 46 6.01 3.13 -2.67
CA TYR A 46 5.10 3.14 -3.82
C TYR A 46 4.89 4.57 -4.32
N PRO A 47 4.62 4.77 -5.62
CA PRO A 47 4.36 6.10 -6.18
C PRO A 47 2.93 6.59 -5.84
N THR A 48 2.66 6.71 -4.55
CA THR A 48 1.43 7.25 -3.96
C THR A 48 1.74 7.71 -2.54
N GLU A 49 0.98 8.68 -2.05
CA GLU A 49 1.07 9.14 -0.66
C GLU A 49 0.27 8.26 0.32
N ALA A 50 -0.40 7.22 -0.17
CA ALA A 50 -1.14 6.28 0.67
C ALA A 50 -0.21 5.57 1.67
N GLU A 51 -0.75 5.31 2.87
CA GLU A 51 0.02 4.77 3.99
C GLU A 51 0.23 3.27 3.86
N ILE A 52 1.43 2.80 4.17
CA ILE A 52 1.68 1.37 4.42
C ILE A 52 1.36 1.08 5.88
N ILE A 53 0.32 0.27 6.12
CA ILE A 53 -0.16 -0.07 7.47
C ILE A 53 0.40 -1.39 7.99
N THR A 54 1.23 -2.08 7.20
CA THR A 54 1.87 -3.32 7.63
C THR A 54 2.82 -3.06 8.79
N PRO A 55 2.71 -3.80 9.92
CA PRO A 55 3.62 -3.63 11.05
C PRO A 55 5.08 -3.83 10.65
N ARG A 56 5.97 -3.05 11.26
CA ARG A 56 7.42 -3.11 10.98
C ARG A 56 8.02 -4.51 11.14
N ALA A 57 7.56 -5.28 12.13
CA ALA A 57 7.99 -6.66 12.35
C ALA A 57 7.64 -7.58 11.18
N ASP A 58 6.51 -7.34 10.49
CA ASP A 58 6.12 -8.13 9.32
C ASP A 58 6.86 -7.68 8.06
N LEU A 59 7.15 -6.38 7.92
CA LEU A 59 8.05 -5.88 6.87
C LEU A 59 9.45 -6.51 6.99
N LEU A 60 9.99 -6.62 8.21
CA LEU A 60 11.27 -7.28 8.45
C LEU A 60 11.24 -8.74 8.00
N LYS A 61 10.21 -9.51 8.36
CA LYS A 61 10.05 -10.91 7.91
C LYS A 61 9.97 -11.04 6.38
N ILE A 62 9.34 -10.08 5.71
CA ILE A 62 9.30 -10.04 4.24
C ILE A 62 10.71 -9.89 3.69
N TYR A 63 11.52 -9.00 4.25
CA TYR A 63 12.91 -8.81 3.83
C TYR A 63 13.83 -9.97 4.19
N GLU A 64 13.58 -10.68 5.30
CA GLU A 64 14.32 -11.87 5.69
C GLU A 64 14.03 -13.08 4.79
N THR A 65 12.76 -13.25 4.39
CA THR A 65 12.30 -14.44 3.66
C THR A 65 12.16 -14.23 2.16
N GLY A 66 12.13 -12.97 1.69
CA GLY A 66 11.87 -12.61 0.30
C GLY A 66 10.42 -12.71 -0.14
N ARG A 67 9.47 -13.03 0.76
CA ARG A 67 8.05 -13.18 0.43
C ARG A 67 7.13 -12.70 1.53
N GLY A 68 5.91 -12.31 1.14
CA GLY A 68 4.83 -12.00 2.07
C GLY A 68 3.82 -11.05 1.45
N SER A 69 3.30 -10.13 2.26
CA SER A 69 2.24 -9.22 1.84
C SER A 69 2.34 -7.88 2.56
N VAL A 70 2.15 -6.80 1.81
CA VAL A 70 2.14 -5.42 2.29
C VAL A 70 0.73 -4.87 2.11
N ARG A 71 0.19 -4.24 3.15
CA ARG A 71 -1.12 -3.59 3.09
C ARG A 71 -0.94 -2.09 3.03
N MET A 72 -1.65 -1.45 2.11
CA MET A 72 -1.73 -0.01 2.01
C MET A 72 -3.15 0.46 2.26
N ARG A 73 -3.27 1.65 2.83
CA ARG A 73 -4.54 2.28 3.16
C ARG A 73 -4.58 3.70 2.59
N ALA A 74 -5.73 4.07 2.08
CA ALA A 74 -5.99 5.42 1.58
C ALA A 74 -5.81 6.45 2.70
N VAL A 75 -5.28 7.62 2.35
CA VAL A 75 -5.20 8.78 3.25
C VAL A 75 -6.48 9.58 3.10
N TYR A 76 -7.06 9.96 4.23
CA TYR A 76 -8.25 10.79 4.27
C TYR A 76 -8.14 11.84 5.37
N ARG A 77 -8.95 12.88 5.24
CA ARG A 77 -9.15 13.92 6.25
C ARG A 77 -10.62 14.23 6.40
N ILE A 78 -10.99 14.84 7.51
CA ILE A 78 -12.37 15.27 7.78
C ILE A 78 -12.42 16.79 7.59
N GLU A 79 -13.30 17.26 6.70
CA GLU A 79 -13.60 18.69 6.52
C GLU A 79 -15.10 18.90 6.71
N ASP A 80 -15.50 19.82 7.58
CA ASP A 80 -16.90 20.22 7.80
C ASP A 80 -17.91 19.08 8.04
N GLY A 81 -17.43 17.93 8.52
CA GLY A 81 -18.24 16.73 8.79
C GLY A 81 -18.25 15.70 7.65
N ASP A 82 -17.60 15.99 6.53
CA ASP A 82 -17.44 15.09 5.39
C ASP A 82 -16.07 14.42 5.41
N ILE A 83 -15.99 13.23 4.83
CA ILE A 83 -14.73 12.49 4.68
C ILE A 83 -14.18 12.75 3.30
N ILE A 84 -12.95 13.22 3.22
CA ILE A 84 -12.25 13.51 1.98
C ILE A 84 -11.04 12.61 1.87
N VAL A 85 -11.08 11.69 0.91
CA VAL A 85 -9.95 10.83 0.56
C VAL A 85 -9.05 11.60 -0.39
N THR A 86 -7.79 11.79 0.02
CA THR A 86 -6.79 12.57 -0.72
C THR A 86 -5.81 11.70 -1.50
N SER A 87 -5.59 10.46 -1.04
CA SER A 87 -4.57 9.58 -1.63
C SER A 87 -5.05 8.14 -1.61
N LEU A 88 -4.95 7.44 -2.74
CA LEU A 88 -5.39 6.05 -2.89
C LEU A 88 -4.22 5.07 -2.87
N PRO A 89 -4.44 3.80 -2.46
CA PRO A 89 -3.43 2.76 -2.58
C PRO A 89 -2.91 2.61 -4.01
N HIS A 90 -1.70 2.10 -4.15
CA HIS A 90 -1.04 1.94 -5.45
C HIS A 90 -1.89 1.15 -6.46
N GLN A 91 -2.01 1.63 -7.70
CA GLN A 91 -2.80 1.01 -8.78
C GLN A 91 -4.32 0.94 -8.52
N VAL A 92 -4.84 1.57 -7.47
CA VAL A 92 -6.29 1.70 -7.24
C VAL A 92 -6.82 2.91 -8.01
N SER A 93 -7.94 2.71 -8.71
CA SER A 93 -8.64 3.78 -9.42
C SER A 93 -9.73 4.38 -8.54
N GLY A 94 -9.80 5.71 -8.47
CA GLY A 94 -10.86 6.42 -7.76
C GLY A 94 -12.26 6.05 -8.27
N ALA A 95 -12.42 5.93 -9.59
CA ALA A 95 -13.68 5.50 -10.21
C ALA A 95 -14.13 4.11 -9.71
N LYS A 96 -13.19 3.19 -9.51
CA LYS A 96 -13.48 1.82 -9.03
C LYS A 96 -13.87 1.82 -7.56
N VAL A 97 -13.22 2.63 -6.73
CA VAL A 97 -13.61 2.83 -5.33
C VAL A 97 -15.01 3.43 -5.24
N LEU A 98 -15.28 4.46 -6.05
CA LEU A 98 -16.60 5.09 -6.14
C LEU A 98 -17.69 4.09 -6.54
N GLU A 99 -17.43 3.25 -7.54
CA GLU A 99 -18.33 2.19 -7.98
C GLU A 99 -18.61 1.18 -6.86
N GLN A 100 -17.57 0.75 -6.13
CA GLN A 100 -17.72 -0.18 -5.00
C GLN A 100 -18.58 0.40 -3.88
N ILE A 101 -18.36 1.66 -3.50
CA ILE A 101 -19.15 2.34 -2.47
C ILE A 101 -20.60 2.53 -2.95
N ALA A 102 -20.80 2.99 -4.19
CA ALA A 102 -22.13 3.16 -4.77
C ALA A 102 -22.92 1.84 -4.82
N ALA A 103 -22.27 0.73 -5.18
CA ALA A 103 -22.88 -0.59 -5.18
C ALA A 103 -23.31 -1.02 -3.76
N GLN A 104 -22.52 -0.72 -2.73
CA GLN A 104 -22.88 -0.98 -1.34
C GLN A 104 -24.03 -0.10 -0.84
N MET A 105 -24.11 1.17 -1.28
CA MET A 105 -25.25 2.05 -1.01
C MET A 105 -26.54 1.53 -1.66
N GLN A 106 -26.48 1.12 -2.93
CA GLN A 106 -27.63 0.53 -3.64
C GLN A 106 -28.11 -0.77 -2.99
N ALA A 107 -27.18 -1.60 -2.52
CA ALA A 107 -27.48 -2.81 -1.76
C ALA A 107 -27.98 -2.54 -0.32
N LYS A 108 -28.17 -1.27 0.07
CA LYS A 108 -28.59 -0.83 1.42
C LYS A 108 -27.66 -1.30 2.54
N LYS A 109 -26.39 -1.60 2.24
CA LYS A 109 -25.36 -1.99 3.22
C LYS A 109 -24.71 -0.79 3.90
N LEU A 110 -24.74 0.38 3.24
CA LEU A 110 -24.23 1.65 3.76
C LEU A 110 -25.37 2.66 4.00
N PRO A 111 -26.25 2.45 5.00
CA PRO A 111 -27.30 3.43 5.30
C PRO A 111 -26.73 4.74 5.87
N MET A 112 -25.51 4.71 6.41
CA MET A 112 -24.86 5.84 7.06
C MET A 112 -24.24 6.85 6.08
N VAL A 113 -24.10 6.51 4.80
CA VAL A 113 -23.64 7.42 3.74
C VAL A 113 -24.87 8.00 3.04
N ALA A 114 -24.91 9.33 2.88
CA ALA A 114 -25.95 10.02 2.13
C ALA A 114 -25.60 10.18 0.66
N ASP A 115 -24.36 10.60 0.38
CA ASP A 115 -23.93 10.93 -0.98
C ASP A 115 -22.42 10.67 -1.12
N LEU A 116 -21.97 10.54 -2.37
CA LEU A 116 -20.59 10.23 -2.73
C LEU A 116 -20.22 10.98 -4.01
N ARG A 117 -19.12 11.72 -4.00
CA ARG A 117 -18.71 12.59 -5.12
C ARG A 117 -17.23 12.44 -5.45
N ASP A 118 -16.93 12.55 -6.74
CA ASP A 118 -15.57 12.75 -7.22
C ASP A 118 -15.36 14.25 -7.48
N GLU A 119 -14.53 14.88 -6.67
CA GLU A 119 -14.11 16.28 -6.81
C GLU A 119 -12.64 16.36 -7.26
N SER A 120 -12.11 15.30 -7.87
CA SER A 120 -10.74 15.28 -8.38
C SER A 120 -10.60 16.25 -9.57
N ASP A 121 -9.58 17.11 -9.52
CA ASP A 121 -9.28 18.11 -10.54
C ASP A 121 -7.77 18.20 -10.81
N HIS A 122 -7.31 19.26 -11.49
CA HIS A 122 -5.89 19.44 -11.78
C HIS A 122 -5.06 19.78 -10.53
N GLU A 123 -5.65 20.46 -9.54
CA GLU A 123 -4.99 20.87 -8.30
C GLU A 123 -5.02 19.76 -7.25
N ASN A 124 -6.06 18.93 -7.27
CA ASN A 124 -6.32 17.81 -6.37
C ASN A 124 -6.44 16.53 -7.21
N PRO A 125 -5.33 15.83 -7.51
CA PRO A 125 -5.34 14.65 -8.37
C PRO A 125 -6.25 13.53 -7.87
N CYS A 126 -6.51 13.48 -6.57
CA CYS A 126 -7.51 12.61 -5.97
C CYS A 126 -8.24 13.35 -4.85
N ARG A 127 -9.55 13.55 -5.02
CA ARG A 127 -10.44 14.11 -4.00
C ARG A 127 -11.80 13.41 -4.07
N ILE A 128 -11.93 12.32 -3.32
CA ILE A 128 -13.21 11.60 -3.21
C ILE A 128 -13.91 12.06 -1.92
N VAL A 129 -15.11 12.60 -2.04
CA VAL A 129 -15.89 13.13 -0.92
C VAL A 129 -17.00 12.13 -0.58
N ILE A 130 -16.99 11.66 0.66
CA ILE A 130 -18.01 10.77 1.23
C ILE A 130 -18.81 11.59 2.24
N ILE A 131 -20.09 11.82 1.94
CA ILE A 131 -20.99 12.64 2.76
C ILE A 131 -21.80 11.71 3.67
N PRO A 132 -21.62 11.78 5.00
CA PRO A 132 -22.42 10.99 5.93
C PRO A 132 -23.87 11.51 5.97
N ARG A 133 -24.81 10.63 6.33
CA ARG A 133 -26.24 10.98 6.41
C ARG A 133 -26.55 11.99 7.50
N SER A 134 -25.74 12.01 8.56
CA SER A 134 -25.91 12.93 9.68
C SER A 134 -24.62 13.09 10.45
N ASN A 135 -24.46 14.21 11.16
CA ASN A 135 -23.31 14.48 12.04
C ASN A 135 -23.22 13.54 13.26
N ARG A 136 -24.17 12.61 13.43
CA ARG A 136 -24.14 11.57 14.48
C ARG A 136 -23.48 10.28 14.02
N VAL A 137 -23.10 10.18 12.75
CA VAL A 137 -22.40 9.01 12.22
C VAL A 137 -20.97 9.05 12.73
N GLU A 138 -20.54 7.98 13.40
CA GLU A 138 -19.14 7.79 13.79
C GLU A 138 -18.30 7.57 12.53
N LEU A 139 -17.57 8.60 12.10
CA LEU A 139 -16.81 8.61 10.84
C LEU A 139 -15.70 7.56 10.84
N ASP A 140 -15.07 7.31 12.00
CA ASP A 140 -14.03 6.30 12.15
C ASP A 140 -14.57 4.88 11.91
N GLU A 141 -15.78 4.58 12.41
CA GLU A 141 -16.43 3.27 12.18
C GLU A 141 -16.84 3.10 10.71
N LEU A 142 -17.35 4.17 10.09
CA LEU A 142 -17.64 4.18 8.65
C LEU A 142 -16.37 3.91 7.85
N MET A 143 -15.26 4.59 8.15
CA MET A 143 -14.00 4.37 7.45
C MET A 143 -13.44 2.97 7.67
N GLN A 144 -13.49 2.43 8.89
CA GLN A 144 -13.11 1.05 9.16
C GLN A 144 -13.91 0.05 8.33
N HIS A 145 -15.22 0.27 8.19
CA HIS A 145 -16.05 -0.55 7.33
C HIS A 145 -15.63 -0.43 5.86
N LEU A 146 -15.42 0.79 5.37
CA LEU A 146 -15.01 1.04 3.99
C LEU A 146 -13.64 0.43 3.68
N PHE A 147 -12.67 0.51 4.59
CA PHE A 147 -11.37 -0.18 4.44
C PHE A 147 -11.55 -1.70 4.33
N ALA A 148 -12.48 -2.29 5.09
CA ALA A 148 -12.69 -3.73 5.05
C ALA A 148 -13.42 -4.22 3.78
N THR A 149 -14.20 -3.36 3.12
CA THR A 149 -15.12 -3.77 2.03
C THR A 149 -14.81 -3.14 0.67
N THR A 150 -13.85 -2.23 0.57
CA THR A 150 -13.48 -1.53 -0.66
C THR A 150 -11.96 -1.52 -0.86
N GLU A 151 -11.51 -1.09 -2.03
CA GLU A 151 -10.09 -0.94 -2.35
C GLU A 151 -9.41 0.28 -1.70
N LEU A 152 -10.10 0.99 -0.79
CA LEU A 152 -9.47 1.98 0.10
C LEU A 152 -8.42 1.34 1.01
N GLU A 153 -8.51 0.04 1.30
CA GLU A 153 -7.39 -0.75 1.81
C GLU A 153 -7.09 -1.86 0.80
N SER A 154 -5.83 -1.96 0.38
CA SER A 154 -5.40 -2.93 -0.63
C SER A 154 -4.18 -3.71 -0.15
N SER A 155 -4.14 -4.99 -0.51
CA SER A 155 -3.06 -5.90 -0.16
C SER A 155 -2.23 -6.25 -1.40
N TYR A 156 -0.92 -6.06 -1.28
CA TYR A 156 0.07 -6.29 -2.32
C TYR A 156 0.90 -7.51 -1.95
N ARG A 157 0.95 -8.48 -2.86
CA ARG A 157 1.84 -9.64 -2.70
C ARG A 157 3.28 -9.21 -2.91
N VAL A 158 4.16 -9.69 -2.05
CA VAL A 158 5.62 -9.59 -2.22
C VAL A 158 6.18 -10.98 -2.49
N ASN A 159 6.93 -11.11 -3.58
CA ASN A 159 7.65 -12.33 -3.93
C ASN A 159 8.91 -11.97 -4.73
N ILE A 160 10.05 -11.88 -4.05
CA ILE A 160 11.34 -11.47 -4.61
C ILE A 160 12.02 -12.67 -5.26
N ASN A 161 11.39 -13.20 -6.32
CA ASN A 161 11.95 -14.27 -7.13
C ASN A 161 12.64 -13.66 -8.35
N ILE A 162 13.98 -13.71 -8.37
CA ILE A 162 14.81 -13.02 -9.37
C ILE A 162 15.90 -13.98 -9.86
N ILE A 163 16.32 -13.81 -11.11
CA ILE A 163 17.44 -14.56 -11.68
C ILE A 163 18.75 -14.05 -11.06
N GLY A 164 19.50 -14.95 -10.43
CA GLY A 164 20.80 -14.63 -9.85
C GLY A 164 21.92 -14.48 -10.89
N LEU A 165 23.11 -14.12 -10.43
CA LEU A 165 24.33 -14.10 -11.26
C LEU A 165 24.70 -15.50 -11.78
N ASP A 166 24.18 -16.56 -11.15
CA ASP A 166 24.31 -17.96 -11.55
C ASP A 166 23.32 -18.36 -12.66
N GLY A 167 22.47 -17.43 -13.12
CA GLY A 167 21.47 -17.66 -14.16
C GLY A 167 20.24 -18.44 -13.71
N LYS A 168 20.08 -18.70 -12.41
CA LYS A 168 18.94 -19.49 -11.87
C LYS A 168 17.92 -18.59 -11.19
N PRO A 169 16.61 -18.82 -11.40
CA PRO A 169 15.57 -18.13 -10.64
C PRO A 169 15.57 -18.62 -9.20
N GLN A 170 15.72 -17.71 -8.24
CA GLN A 170 15.69 -18.02 -6.82
C GLN A 170 14.97 -16.93 -6.03
N LEU A 171 14.32 -17.34 -4.94
CA LEU A 171 13.79 -16.42 -3.95
C LEU A 171 14.97 -15.82 -3.17
N LYS A 172 15.05 -14.49 -3.14
CA LYS A 172 16.14 -13.77 -2.48
C LYS A 172 15.62 -12.91 -1.34
N ASN A 173 16.38 -12.90 -0.25
CA ASN A 173 16.19 -11.95 0.84
C ASN A 173 16.87 -10.60 0.49
N LEU A 174 16.62 -9.58 1.30
CA LEU A 174 17.14 -8.22 1.07
C LEU A 174 18.67 -8.20 0.93
N LYS A 175 19.39 -8.86 1.83
CA LYS A 175 20.86 -8.93 1.81
C LYS A 175 21.43 -9.62 0.58
N THR A 176 20.73 -10.60 0.00
CA THR A 176 21.19 -11.33 -1.20
C THR A 176 20.88 -10.57 -2.49
N LEU A 177 20.02 -9.55 -2.39
CA LEU A 177 19.61 -8.69 -3.48
C LEU A 177 20.54 -7.47 -3.63
N LEU A 178 20.97 -6.90 -2.51
CA LEU A 178 22.03 -5.88 -2.45
C LEU A 178 23.39 -6.49 -2.78
#